data_AF-A0A535CSR9-F1
#
_entry.id   AF-A0A535CSR9-F1
#
_cell.length_a   1.000
_cell.length_b   1.000
_cell.length_c   1.000
_cell.angle_alpha   90.00
_cell.angle_beta   90.00
_cell.angle_gamma   90.00
#
_symmetry.space_group_name_H-M   'P 1'
#
loop_
_entity.id
_entity.type
_entity.pdbx_description
1 polymer ?
#
loop_
_entity_poly.entity_id
_entity_poly.type
_entity_poly.pdbx_seq_one_letter_code
_entity_poly.pdbx_strand_id
1 'polypeptide(L)'
;MIVAWPLAILVALLGWSFAAAWAAKRIGGVHLHGVGETFAAGLAMLLAVAGVLVALGAFTSLAVTIWLAAGIAHRLLTRRHVVDVAVGLTLIAAVFLVALWGTAHHNWNSCGDDDTAYLYLARRLVLRGDLLDPLNFRRLSSLGGMTALQAVFLMRLPDSFLPFADLFLGPLLILFALWRSQARRWAPWAVAATGLVMLFPANLGLFNASPILIPVGLSLAAWSVALQLRAQSSTPRARLVLGCIIGLLVGAAVTLRPQFGLPLGVVPLLMTMWPPLGFATLQRLAGLSIGLVAVLGGWAAASWRAVGTPLFPLVPGNLDTAWPANGPAGGPPSVTAFIGRLAGSLVNPPWAIALLGSIAVVAVVLTRPQVQGLYRHWGLRLQVVAAVASVALLPGLLLLLWGLGSPYVYSRYWAPLLMAVVLMPFLLINRIGGQLSRVATLAACATCGLVILAVTADPIRGGQRVFDVVHDTVTGQVTDLLLGDRYASVRTEYVQAAAQIPAGAKVLAAVDVPSLLIKPASELNTLDTAGSTSPSPHLPYFQGTQAKLAWLRSQGFTYIVAVDPGASFCLYNADHQTQERQGKYGRALQVWAPYYLDWFDFVRDVSNPAIAHSSRVGSLIVVRL
;
A
#
# COMPACT_ATOMS: atom_id res chain seq x y z
N MET A 1 -24.86 -4.68 4.36
CA MET A 1 -23.51 -4.53 4.94
C MET A 1 -22.46 -4.07 3.93
N ILE A 2 -22.36 -4.72 2.75
CA ILE A 2 -21.38 -4.41 1.68
C ILE A 2 -21.29 -2.92 1.33
N VAL A 3 -22.44 -2.22 1.26
CA VAL A 3 -22.47 -0.78 0.94
C VAL A 3 -22.31 0.09 2.19
N ALA A 4 -23.07 -0.21 3.24
CA ALA A 4 -23.14 0.63 4.44
C ALA A 4 -21.78 0.78 5.15
N TRP A 5 -20.96 -0.27 5.21
CA TRP A 5 -19.69 -0.23 5.95
C TRP A 5 -18.62 0.63 5.26
N PRO A 6 -18.31 0.46 3.96
CA PRO A 6 -17.45 1.40 3.22
C PRO A 6 -17.91 2.85 3.28
N LEU A 7 -19.23 3.10 3.20
CA LEU A 7 -19.77 4.45 3.33
C LEU A 7 -19.57 5.02 4.74
N ALA A 8 -19.74 4.21 5.80
CA ALA A 8 -19.45 4.63 7.16
C ALA A 8 -17.97 5.01 7.34
N ILE A 9 -17.05 4.21 6.77
CA ILE A 9 -15.61 4.52 6.74
C ILE A 9 -15.35 5.84 6.02
N LEU A 10 -15.95 6.03 4.83
CA LEU A 10 -15.80 7.27 4.06
C LEU A 10 -16.31 8.50 4.83
N VAL A 11 -17.51 8.42 5.43
CA VAL A 11 -18.09 9.52 6.20
C VAL A 11 -17.25 9.83 7.44
N ALA A 12 -16.75 8.80 8.13
CA ALA A 12 -15.85 8.96 9.27
C ALA A 12 -14.56 9.67 8.86
N LEU A 13 -13.92 9.20 7.78
CA LEU A 13 -12.71 9.81 7.23
C LEU A 13 -12.94 11.27 6.88
N LEU A 14 -14.04 11.60 6.19
CA LEU A 14 -14.43 12.98 5.91
C LEU A 14 -14.59 13.80 7.19
N GLY A 15 -15.18 13.23 8.25
CA GLY A 15 -15.25 13.87 9.56
C GLY A 15 -13.87 14.24 10.11
N TRP A 16 -12.94 13.27 10.15
CA TRP A 16 -11.56 13.53 10.56
C TRP A 16 -10.82 14.50 9.64
N SER A 17 -11.16 14.54 8.35
CA SER A 17 -10.67 15.55 7.41
C SER A 17 -11.07 16.97 7.80
N PHE A 18 -12.34 17.16 8.21
CA PHE A 18 -12.81 18.46 8.70
C PHE A 18 -12.16 18.83 10.02
N ALA A 19 -11.95 17.86 10.91
CA ALA A 19 -11.23 18.08 12.17
C ALA A 19 -9.79 18.53 11.93
N ALA A 20 -9.07 17.86 11.01
CA ALA A 20 -7.71 18.24 10.60
C ALA A 20 -7.66 19.65 10.01
N ALA A 21 -8.59 19.98 9.11
CA ALA A 21 -8.69 21.29 8.50
C ALA A 21 -9.01 22.39 9.54
N TRP A 22 -9.90 22.09 10.48
CA TRP A 22 -10.25 22.98 11.58
C TRP A 22 -9.05 23.24 12.50
N ALA A 23 -8.31 22.19 12.87
CA ALA A 23 -7.10 22.30 13.68
C ALA A 23 -6.02 23.12 12.96
N ALA A 24 -5.79 22.88 11.66
CA ALA A 24 -4.85 23.65 10.86
C ALA A 24 -5.20 25.14 10.81
N LYS A 25 -6.49 25.46 10.65
CA LYS A 25 -6.99 26.85 10.70
C LYS A 25 -6.80 27.46 12.09
N ARG A 26 -7.15 26.73 13.16
CA ARG A 26 -7.13 27.27 14.52
C ARG A 26 -5.71 27.48 15.06
N ILE A 27 -4.79 26.56 14.76
CA ILE A 27 -3.41 26.59 15.26
C ILE A 27 -2.53 27.48 14.39
N GLY A 28 -2.62 27.31 13.06
CA GLY A 28 -1.71 27.92 12.09
C GLY A 28 -2.29 29.09 11.31
N GLY A 29 -3.60 29.34 11.39
CA GLY A 29 -4.28 30.24 10.44
C GLY A 29 -4.33 29.67 9.01
N VAL A 30 -4.10 28.36 8.85
CA VAL A 30 -3.95 27.72 7.55
C VAL A 30 -5.28 27.19 7.05
N HIS A 31 -5.65 27.58 5.83
CA HIS A 31 -6.79 27.02 5.13
C HIS A 31 -6.33 25.99 4.12
N LEU A 32 -6.63 24.72 4.35
CA LEU A 32 -6.48 23.71 3.32
C LEU A 32 -7.45 24.02 2.17
N HIS A 33 -6.92 24.00 0.96
CA HIS A 33 -7.53 24.57 -0.24
C HIS A 33 -8.62 23.69 -0.88
N GLY A 34 -8.72 22.42 -0.50
CA GLY A 34 -9.69 21.51 -1.11
C GLY A 34 -9.90 20.22 -0.34
N VAL A 35 -10.94 19.49 -0.75
CA VAL A 35 -11.30 18.19 -0.15
C VAL A 35 -10.15 17.20 -0.25
N GLY A 36 -9.36 17.21 -1.34
CA GLY A 36 -8.20 16.30 -1.47
C GLY A 36 -7.17 16.41 -0.35
N GLU A 37 -6.74 17.62 0.00
CA GLU A 37 -5.77 17.84 1.09
C GLU A 37 -6.37 17.44 2.45
N THR A 38 -7.62 17.83 2.70
CA THR A 38 -8.29 17.50 3.96
C THR A 38 -8.56 16.00 4.09
N PHE A 39 -8.98 15.33 3.01
CA PHE A 39 -9.23 13.89 2.95
C PHE A 39 -7.96 13.10 3.21
N ALA A 40 -6.88 13.47 2.53
CA ALA A 40 -5.56 12.87 2.75
C ALA A 40 -5.06 13.07 4.20
N ALA A 41 -5.28 14.26 4.79
CA ALA A 41 -4.95 14.50 6.19
C ALA A 41 -5.78 13.63 7.15
N GLY A 42 -7.08 13.45 6.90
CA GLY A 42 -7.94 12.55 7.68
C GLY A 42 -7.48 11.09 7.60
N LEU A 43 -7.07 10.62 6.42
CA LEU A 43 -6.49 9.30 6.25
C LEU A 43 -5.14 9.16 6.98
N ALA A 44 -4.29 10.18 6.93
CA ALA A 44 -3.02 10.19 7.67
C ALA A 44 -3.25 10.13 9.19
N MET A 45 -4.29 10.80 9.70
CA MET A 45 -4.69 10.69 11.11
C MET A 45 -5.18 9.29 11.48
N LEU A 46 -5.97 8.64 10.61
CA LEU A 46 -6.35 7.23 10.81
C LEU A 46 -5.11 6.36 10.95
N LEU A 47 -4.15 6.51 10.04
CA LEU A 47 -2.92 5.72 10.05
C LEU A 47 -2.06 6.02 11.29
N ALA A 48 -1.99 7.27 11.75
CA ALA A 48 -1.31 7.61 12.99
C ALA A 48 -1.93 6.90 14.21
N VAL A 49 -3.26 7.00 14.36
CA VAL A 49 -4.00 6.37 15.45
C VAL A 49 -3.90 4.85 15.37
N ALA A 50 -4.03 4.28 14.18
CA ALA A 50 -3.87 2.84 13.94
C ALA A 50 -2.49 2.36 14.39
N GLY A 51 -1.42 3.09 14.06
CA GLY A 51 -0.06 2.76 14.49
C GLY A 51 0.08 2.71 16.00
N VAL A 52 -0.49 3.69 16.72
CA VAL A 52 -0.50 3.70 18.20
C VAL A 52 -1.31 2.51 18.74
N LEU A 53 -2.50 2.25 18.20
CA LEU A 53 -3.33 1.13 18.64
C LEU A 53 -2.64 -0.21 18.41
N VAL A 54 -2.01 -0.43 17.25
CA VAL A 54 -1.24 -1.66 16.96
C VAL A 54 -0.05 -1.78 17.91
N ALA A 55 0.67 -0.67 18.16
CA ALA A 55 1.79 -0.64 19.07
C ALA A 55 1.41 -0.97 20.52
N LEU A 56 0.14 -0.78 20.89
CA LEU A 56 -0.41 -1.12 22.19
C LEU A 56 -1.12 -2.48 22.21
N GLY A 57 -1.29 -3.16 21.07
CA GLY A 57 -2.14 -4.36 20.97
C GLY A 57 -3.63 -4.06 21.17
N ALA A 58 -4.04 -2.81 20.91
CA ALA A 58 -5.37 -2.28 21.18
C ALA A 58 -6.19 -2.01 19.91
N PHE A 59 -5.74 -2.49 18.74
CA PHE A 59 -6.47 -2.34 17.47
C PHE A 59 -7.68 -3.31 17.43
N THR A 60 -8.69 -3.05 18.25
CA THR A 60 -9.89 -3.89 18.34
C THR A 60 -11.02 -3.33 17.47
N SER A 61 -11.99 -4.17 17.13
CA SER A 61 -13.19 -3.72 16.41
C SER A 61 -13.93 -2.61 17.18
N LEU A 62 -13.94 -2.67 18.51
CA LEU A 62 -14.51 -1.61 19.35
C LEU A 62 -13.75 -0.30 19.22
N ALA A 63 -12.42 -0.30 19.36
CA ALA A 63 -11.60 0.91 19.26
C ALA A 63 -11.74 1.57 17.88
N VAL A 64 -11.71 0.77 16.80
CA VAL A 64 -11.94 1.27 15.44
C VAL A 64 -13.36 1.81 15.28
N THR A 65 -14.38 1.12 15.80
CA THR A 65 -15.78 1.59 15.71
C THR A 65 -15.97 2.92 16.45
N ILE A 66 -15.39 3.08 17.64
CA ILE A 66 -15.43 4.34 18.40
C ILE A 66 -14.76 5.46 17.59
N TRP A 67 -13.59 5.19 17.01
CA TRP A 67 -12.89 6.17 16.19
C TRP A 67 -13.69 6.57 14.95
N LEU A 68 -14.33 5.61 14.28
CA LEU A 68 -15.21 5.88 13.13
C LEU A 68 -16.45 6.68 13.55
N ALA A 69 -17.09 6.30 14.66
CA ALA A 69 -18.25 6.99 15.20
C ALA A 69 -17.93 8.45 15.58
N ALA A 70 -16.76 8.70 16.18
CA ALA A 70 -16.29 10.05 16.48
C ALA A 70 -16.09 10.90 15.21
N GLY A 71 -15.54 10.31 14.15
CA GLY A 71 -15.45 10.95 12.83
C GLY A 71 -16.82 11.30 12.26
N ILE A 72 -17.75 10.33 12.25
CA ILE A 72 -19.13 10.54 11.77
C ILE A 72 -19.83 11.64 12.59
N ALA A 73 -19.75 11.59 13.91
CA ALA A 73 -20.34 12.58 14.80
C ALA A 73 -19.78 13.99 14.51
N HIS A 74 -18.46 14.12 14.36
CA HIS A 74 -17.83 15.38 13.99
C HIS A 74 -18.34 15.90 12.63
N ARG A 75 -18.53 15.01 11.65
CA ARG A 75 -19.09 15.37 10.34
C ARG A 75 -20.52 15.90 10.45
N LEU A 76 -21.36 15.26 11.27
CA LEU A 76 -22.76 15.66 11.47
C LEU A 76 -22.87 17.01 12.20
N LEU A 77 -21.97 17.28 13.16
CA LEU A 77 -21.97 18.52 13.93
C LEU A 77 -21.45 19.72 13.12
N THR A 78 -20.52 19.51 12.19
CA THR A 78 -19.85 20.61 11.46
C THR A 78 -20.63 21.16 10.27
N ARG A 79 -21.97 21.07 10.27
CA ARG A 79 -22.92 21.47 9.19
C ARG A 79 -22.38 22.58 8.27
N ARG A 80 -21.65 22.19 7.24
CA ARG A 80 -21.18 23.07 6.17
C ARG A 80 -21.87 22.68 4.89
N HIS A 81 -22.39 23.69 4.20
CA HIS A 81 -23.09 23.54 2.93
C HIS A 81 -22.29 22.66 1.97
N VAL A 82 -22.91 21.55 1.59
CA VAL A 82 -22.38 20.63 0.59
C VAL A 82 -22.67 21.26 -0.78
N VAL A 83 -21.61 21.58 -1.50
CA VAL A 83 -21.65 22.05 -2.89
C VAL A 83 -21.97 20.87 -3.80
N ASP A 84 -22.82 21.08 -4.82
CA ASP A 84 -23.20 20.13 -5.89
C ASP A 84 -23.16 18.64 -5.48
N VAL A 85 -24.00 18.33 -4.47
CA VAL A 85 -24.16 17.01 -3.86
C VAL A 85 -24.36 15.93 -4.93
N ALA A 86 -25.20 16.19 -5.93
CA ALA A 86 -25.58 15.20 -6.93
C ALA A 86 -24.38 14.68 -7.73
N VAL A 87 -23.60 15.57 -8.37
CA VAL A 87 -22.45 15.15 -9.19
C VAL A 87 -21.37 14.49 -8.34
N GLY A 88 -21.11 15.03 -7.14
CA GLY A 88 -20.15 14.43 -6.22
C GLY A 88 -20.56 13.02 -5.77
N LEU A 89 -21.84 12.83 -5.44
CA LEU A 89 -22.38 11.52 -5.09
C LEU A 89 -22.36 10.55 -6.27
N THR A 90 -22.70 11.00 -7.49
CA THR A 90 -22.61 10.15 -8.69
C THR A 90 -21.19 9.68 -8.94
N LEU A 91 -20.19 10.55 -8.78
CA LEU A 91 -18.79 10.17 -8.95
C LEU A 91 -18.32 9.22 -7.85
N ILE A 92 -18.66 9.47 -6.59
CA ILE A 92 -18.36 8.57 -5.48
C ILE A 92 -19.02 7.20 -5.70
N ALA A 93 -20.26 7.17 -6.19
CA ALA A 93 -20.96 5.94 -6.53
C ALA A 93 -20.26 5.21 -7.68
N ALA A 94 -19.81 5.92 -8.73
CA ALA A 94 -19.04 5.34 -9.81
C ALA A 94 -17.70 4.75 -9.31
N VAL A 95 -16.97 5.47 -8.46
CA VAL A 95 -15.75 4.97 -7.79
C VAL A 95 -16.04 3.68 -7.05
N PHE A 96 -17.13 3.67 -6.28
CA PHE A 96 -17.54 2.55 -5.46
C PHE A 96 -17.87 1.32 -6.31
N LEU A 97 -18.62 1.48 -7.40
CA LEU A 97 -18.97 0.39 -8.32
C LEU A 97 -17.73 -0.19 -9.01
N VAL A 98 -16.83 0.67 -9.51
CA VAL A 98 -15.57 0.21 -10.12
C VAL A 98 -14.67 -0.48 -9.09
N ALA A 99 -14.63 0.00 -7.85
CA ALA A 99 -13.89 -0.64 -6.76
C ALA A 99 -14.46 -2.02 -6.43
N LEU A 100 -15.78 -2.18 -6.38
CA LEU A 100 -16.43 -3.48 -6.18
C LEU A 100 -16.08 -4.45 -7.30
N TRP A 101 -16.24 -4.03 -8.56
CA TRP A 101 -15.92 -4.87 -9.71
C TRP A 101 -14.43 -5.25 -9.73
N GLY A 102 -13.53 -4.29 -9.51
CA GLY A 102 -12.09 -4.53 -9.48
C GLY A 102 -11.64 -5.40 -8.31
N THR A 103 -12.40 -5.41 -7.21
CA THR A 103 -12.18 -6.33 -6.09
C THR A 103 -12.67 -7.74 -6.41
N ALA A 104 -13.84 -7.88 -7.02
CA ALA A 104 -14.39 -9.16 -7.45
C ALA A 104 -13.50 -9.88 -8.47
N HIS A 105 -12.91 -9.12 -9.40
CA HIS A 105 -12.02 -9.63 -10.44
C HIS A 105 -10.53 -9.41 -10.11
N HIS A 106 -10.20 -9.17 -8.84
CA HIS A 106 -8.82 -8.99 -8.44
C HIS A 106 -8.02 -10.25 -8.82
N ASN A 107 -6.86 -10.09 -9.44
CA ASN A 107 -5.99 -11.20 -9.75
C ASN A 107 -5.15 -11.54 -8.51
N TRP A 108 -5.76 -12.32 -7.62
CA TRP A 108 -5.12 -12.77 -6.39
C TRP A 108 -3.88 -13.59 -6.71
N ASN A 109 -2.76 -13.17 -6.15
CA ASN A 109 -1.55 -13.97 -6.10
C ASN A 109 -1.66 -15.00 -4.97
N SER A 110 -2.59 -15.95 -5.13
CA SER A 110 -2.84 -17.03 -4.16
C SER A 110 -1.59 -17.85 -3.88
N CYS A 111 -0.72 -18.01 -4.90
CA CYS A 111 0.53 -18.76 -4.80
C CYS A 111 1.66 -18.02 -4.07
N GLY A 112 1.48 -16.74 -3.73
CA GLY A 112 2.49 -15.90 -3.09
C GLY A 112 1.92 -15.11 -1.93
N ASP A 113 1.97 -13.78 -2.02
CA ASP A 113 1.81 -12.91 -0.85
C ASP A 113 0.39 -12.70 -0.33
N ASP A 114 -0.66 -12.88 -1.15
CA ASP A 114 -2.00 -12.42 -0.77
C ASP A 114 -2.60 -13.25 0.36
N ASP A 115 -2.63 -14.57 0.19
CA ASP A 115 -3.22 -15.49 1.17
C ASP A 115 -2.27 -15.72 2.35
N THR A 116 -1.01 -16.03 2.05
CA THR A 116 0.02 -16.38 3.06
C THR A 116 0.41 -15.21 3.95
N ALA A 117 0.35 -13.97 3.45
CA ALA A 117 0.83 -12.80 4.18
C ALA A 117 -0.20 -11.67 4.31
N TYR A 118 -0.68 -11.05 3.22
CA TYR A 118 -1.48 -9.82 3.33
C TYR A 118 -2.83 -10.06 4.01
N LEU A 119 -3.57 -11.09 3.60
CA LEU A 119 -4.83 -11.46 4.23
C LEU A 119 -4.61 -11.92 5.67
N TYR A 120 -3.60 -12.77 5.89
CA TYR A 120 -3.22 -13.25 7.21
C TYR A 120 -2.93 -12.08 8.18
N LEU A 121 -2.08 -11.13 7.79
CA LEU A 121 -1.74 -9.98 8.64
C LEU A 121 -2.96 -9.10 8.90
N ALA A 122 -3.82 -8.89 7.90
CA ALA A 122 -5.04 -8.11 8.08
C ALA A 122 -6.03 -8.81 9.04
N ARG A 123 -6.24 -10.13 8.88
CA ARG A 123 -7.09 -10.93 9.78
C ARG A 123 -6.52 -11.05 11.17
N ARG A 124 -5.20 -11.22 11.30
CA ARG A 124 -4.50 -11.16 12.59
C ARG A 124 -4.82 -9.85 13.31
N LEU A 125 -4.71 -8.74 12.60
CA LEU A 125 -4.98 -7.43 13.18
C LEU A 125 -6.45 -7.27 13.59
N VAL A 126 -7.41 -7.77 12.80
CA VAL A 126 -8.84 -7.78 13.16
C VAL A 126 -9.12 -8.62 14.42
N LEU A 127 -8.48 -9.78 14.54
CA LEU A 127 -8.79 -10.76 15.60
C LEU A 127 -7.99 -10.54 16.89
N ARG A 128 -6.74 -10.07 16.79
CA ARG A 128 -5.81 -9.93 17.92
C ARG A 128 -5.45 -8.49 18.25
N GLY A 129 -5.63 -7.55 17.32
CA GLY A 129 -5.26 -6.15 17.50
C GLY A 129 -3.74 -5.88 17.45
N ASP A 130 -2.94 -6.84 17.02
CA ASP A 130 -1.50 -6.74 16.85
C ASP A 130 -1.00 -7.29 15.51
N LEU A 131 0.29 -7.06 15.22
CA LEU A 131 1.01 -7.61 14.08
C LEU A 131 2.29 -8.34 14.53
N LEU A 132 2.25 -9.04 15.67
CA LEU A 132 3.39 -9.73 16.26
C LEU A 132 3.71 -11.05 15.55
N ASP A 133 4.34 -10.97 14.38
CA ASP A 133 4.82 -12.15 13.66
C ASP A 133 6.31 -11.99 13.30
N PRO A 134 7.23 -12.53 14.13
CA PRO A 134 8.67 -12.32 13.97
C PRO A 134 9.30 -13.11 12.82
N LEU A 135 8.58 -14.08 12.23
CA LEU A 135 9.08 -14.90 11.11
C LEU A 135 8.54 -14.44 9.76
N ASN A 136 7.60 -13.48 9.72
CA ASN A 136 6.96 -13.05 8.50
C ASN A 136 7.75 -11.92 7.80
N PHE A 137 8.25 -12.17 6.60
CA PHE A 137 9.06 -11.21 5.84
C PHE A 137 8.24 -10.03 5.32
N ARG A 138 6.97 -10.23 4.96
CA ARG A 138 6.06 -9.14 4.61
C ARG A 138 5.76 -8.23 5.80
N ARG A 139 5.74 -8.76 7.02
CA ARG A 139 5.66 -7.97 8.25
C ARG A 139 6.94 -7.19 8.51
N LEU A 140 8.11 -7.76 8.23
CA LEU A 140 9.40 -7.07 8.34
C LEU A 140 9.49 -5.90 7.33
N SER A 141 9.12 -6.16 6.08
CA SER A 141 9.27 -5.21 4.95
C SER A 141 8.16 -4.16 4.86
N SER A 142 7.17 -4.19 5.75
CA SER A 142 6.07 -3.22 5.80
C SER A 142 5.83 -2.77 7.24
N LEU A 143 5.63 -1.47 7.45
CA LEU A 143 5.25 -0.98 8.76
C LEU A 143 3.83 -1.41 9.17
N GLY A 144 2.93 -1.66 8.21
CA GLY A 144 1.60 -2.21 8.45
C GLY A 144 0.44 -1.24 8.19
N GLY A 145 0.70 -0.04 7.67
CA GLY A 145 -0.34 0.95 7.40
C GLY A 145 -1.41 0.45 6.42
N MET A 146 -1.00 -0.22 5.35
CA MET A 146 -1.96 -0.82 4.41
C MET A 146 -2.74 -1.97 5.05
N THR A 147 -2.07 -2.80 5.85
CA THR A 147 -2.69 -3.89 6.61
C THR A 147 -3.77 -3.36 7.54
N ALA A 148 -3.55 -2.22 8.21
CA ALA A 148 -4.58 -1.58 9.03
C ALA A 148 -5.77 -1.10 8.19
N LEU A 149 -5.55 -0.48 7.03
CA LEU A 149 -6.66 -0.08 6.16
C LEU A 149 -7.47 -1.30 5.71
N GLN A 150 -6.79 -2.36 5.26
CA GLN A 150 -7.43 -3.63 4.90
C GLN A 150 -8.23 -4.21 6.07
N ALA A 151 -7.66 -4.24 7.27
CA ALA A 151 -8.32 -4.72 8.48
C ALA A 151 -9.61 -3.94 8.78
N VAL A 152 -9.62 -2.60 8.66
CA VAL A 152 -10.83 -1.79 8.86
C VAL A 152 -11.98 -2.24 7.95
N PHE A 153 -11.70 -2.56 6.68
CA PHE A 153 -12.73 -3.10 5.77
C PHE A 153 -13.14 -4.53 6.17
N LEU A 154 -12.16 -5.41 6.41
CA LEU A 154 -12.40 -6.83 6.74
C LEU A 154 -13.07 -7.07 8.09
N MET A 155 -13.15 -6.06 8.98
CA MET A 155 -13.92 -6.15 10.22
C MET A 155 -15.40 -6.49 9.99
N ARG A 156 -15.97 -6.07 8.86
CA ARG A 156 -17.40 -6.26 8.54
C ARG A 156 -17.64 -6.81 7.12
N LEU A 157 -16.58 -7.11 6.37
CA LEU A 157 -16.63 -7.60 5.00
C LEU A 157 -15.88 -8.95 4.86
N PRO A 158 -16.27 -9.80 3.91
CA PRO A 158 -15.57 -11.05 3.58
C PRO A 158 -14.11 -10.83 3.13
N ASP A 159 -13.31 -11.90 3.13
CA ASP A 159 -11.89 -11.89 2.75
C ASP A 159 -11.64 -11.38 1.33
N SER A 160 -12.59 -11.61 0.43
CA SER A 160 -12.58 -11.12 -0.95
C SER A 160 -12.36 -9.60 -1.04
N PHE A 161 -12.72 -8.84 0.00
CA PHE A 161 -12.56 -7.38 0.06
C PHE A 161 -11.16 -6.89 0.44
N LEU A 162 -10.16 -7.77 0.56
CA LEU A 162 -8.78 -7.37 0.86
C LEU A 162 -8.24 -6.23 -0.03
N PRO A 163 -8.37 -6.25 -1.37
CA PRO A 163 -7.86 -5.17 -2.22
C PRO A 163 -8.75 -3.91 -2.20
N PHE A 164 -9.98 -4.01 -1.67
CA PHE A 164 -10.98 -2.95 -1.73
C PHE A 164 -10.49 -1.64 -1.07
N ALA A 165 -9.65 -1.73 -0.04
CA ALA A 165 -9.11 -0.55 0.64
C ALA A 165 -8.37 0.40 -0.32
N ASP A 166 -7.45 -0.13 -1.16
CA ASP A 166 -6.71 0.69 -2.14
C ASP A 166 -7.59 1.06 -3.33
N LEU A 167 -8.38 0.11 -3.82
CA LEU A 167 -9.26 0.29 -4.98
C LEU A 167 -10.41 1.28 -4.72
N PHE A 168 -10.79 1.50 -3.46
CA PHE A 168 -11.82 2.48 -3.09
C PHE A 168 -11.21 3.80 -2.63
N LEU A 169 -10.32 3.79 -1.62
CA LEU A 169 -9.80 5.03 -1.03
C LEU A 169 -8.77 5.73 -1.94
N GLY A 170 -7.99 4.97 -2.70
CA GLY A 170 -6.98 5.50 -3.62
C GLY A 170 -7.58 6.39 -4.69
N PRO A 171 -8.55 5.91 -5.51
CA PRO A 171 -9.20 6.75 -6.47
C PRO A 171 -9.97 7.93 -5.88
N LEU A 172 -10.56 7.78 -4.69
CA LEU A 172 -11.20 8.92 -4.00
C LEU A 172 -10.19 10.02 -3.64
N LEU A 173 -9.01 9.66 -3.15
CA LEU A 173 -7.94 10.63 -2.90
C LEU A 173 -7.54 11.37 -4.18
N ILE A 174 -7.38 10.65 -5.28
CA ILE A 174 -7.01 11.22 -6.58
C ILE A 174 -8.13 12.12 -7.09
N LEU A 175 -9.38 11.65 -7.07
CA LEU A 175 -10.56 12.41 -7.45
C LEU A 175 -10.66 13.73 -6.68
N PHE A 176 -10.51 13.67 -5.36
CA PHE A 176 -10.59 14.84 -4.50
C PHE A 176 -9.38 15.77 -4.62
N ALA A 177 -8.19 15.24 -4.92
CA ALA A 177 -7.00 16.05 -5.22
C ALA A 177 -7.17 16.80 -6.55
N LEU A 178 -7.83 16.18 -7.53
CA LEU A 178 -8.15 16.76 -8.83
C LEU A 178 -9.49 17.52 -8.84
N TRP A 179 -10.14 17.71 -7.69
CA TRP A 179 -11.37 18.49 -7.60
C TRP A 179 -11.11 20.00 -7.60
N ARG A 180 -11.86 20.75 -8.41
CA ARG A 180 -11.67 22.19 -8.61
C ARG A 180 -12.48 23.02 -7.62
N SER A 181 -11.94 23.18 -6.41
CA SER A 181 -12.63 23.83 -5.28
C SER A 181 -13.10 25.27 -5.54
N GLN A 182 -12.33 26.08 -6.27
CA GLN A 182 -12.67 27.51 -6.50
C GLN A 182 -13.89 27.74 -7.38
N ALA A 183 -14.15 26.85 -8.34
CA ALA A 183 -15.30 26.97 -9.23
C ALA A 183 -16.52 26.20 -8.72
N ARG A 184 -16.39 25.47 -7.60
CA ARG A 184 -17.42 24.56 -7.08
C ARG A 184 -17.93 23.54 -8.11
N ARG A 185 -17.16 23.31 -9.19
CA ARG A 185 -17.55 22.50 -10.35
C ARG A 185 -16.54 21.38 -10.55
N TRP A 186 -17.04 20.23 -11.00
CA TRP A 186 -16.22 19.13 -11.47
C TRP A 186 -15.65 19.47 -12.85
N ALA A 187 -14.33 19.40 -13.00
CA ALA A 187 -13.73 19.52 -14.32
C ALA A 187 -13.92 18.20 -15.07
N PRO A 188 -14.48 18.18 -16.30
CA PRO A 188 -14.70 16.95 -17.06
C PRO A 188 -13.44 16.11 -17.24
N TRP A 189 -12.29 16.78 -17.42
CA TRP A 189 -10.99 16.11 -17.50
C TRP A 189 -10.53 15.50 -16.17
N ALA A 190 -10.95 16.03 -15.01
CA ALA A 190 -10.60 15.47 -13.71
C ALA A 190 -11.39 14.19 -13.45
N VAL A 191 -12.65 14.18 -13.87
CA VAL A 191 -13.49 12.97 -13.90
C VAL A 191 -12.88 11.93 -14.83
N ALA A 192 -12.49 12.32 -16.04
CA ALA A 192 -11.83 11.43 -16.99
C ALA A 192 -10.51 10.88 -16.44
N ALA A 193 -9.60 11.73 -15.96
CA ALA A 193 -8.32 11.31 -15.37
C ALA A 193 -8.52 10.34 -14.20
N THR A 194 -9.50 10.62 -13.33
CA THR A 194 -9.84 9.73 -12.23
C THR A 194 -10.36 8.38 -12.72
N GLY A 195 -11.34 8.37 -13.63
CA GLY A 195 -11.90 7.12 -14.17
C GLY A 195 -10.84 6.27 -14.88
N LEU A 196 -9.88 6.90 -15.54
CA LEU A 196 -8.77 6.20 -16.19
C LEU A 196 -7.78 5.60 -15.19
N VAL A 197 -7.46 6.33 -14.12
CA VAL A 197 -6.59 5.81 -13.06
C VAL A 197 -7.26 4.67 -12.29
N MET A 198 -8.59 4.68 -12.16
CA MET A 198 -9.32 3.54 -11.57
C MET A 198 -9.19 2.25 -12.39
N LEU A 199 -9.12 2.37 -13.71
CA LEU A 199 -8.95 1.22 -14.61
C LEU A 199 -7.46 0.80 -14.73
N PHE A 200 -6.54 1.59 -14.16
CA PHE A 200 -5.10 1.36 -14.27
C PHE A 200 -4.59 0.09 -13.55
N PRO A 201 -5.04 -0.27 -12.33
CA PRO A 201 -4.55 -1.49 -11.68
C PRO A 201 -4.83 -2.75 -12.51
N ALA A 202 -5.99 -2.80 -13.16
CA ALA A 202 -6.34 -3.89 -14.08
C ALA A 202 -5.45 -3.88 -15.35
N ASN A 203 -4.92 -2.73 -15.79
CA ASN A 203 -4.03 -2.64 -16.97
C ASN A 203 -2.60 -3.04 -16.68
N LEU A 204 -2.12 -2.83 -15.46
CA LEU A 204 -0.78 -3.25 -15.07
C LEU A 204 -0.65 -4.75 -14.82
N GLY A 205 -1.74 -5.53 -14.97
CA GLY A 205 -1.76 -6.97 -14.72
C GLY A 205 -1.32 -7.30 -13.30
N LEU A 206 -1.59 -6.40 -12.34
CA LEU A 206 -0.98 -6.47 -11.03
C LEU A 206 -1.44 -7.71 -10.28
N PHE A 207 -0.45 -8.52 -9.93
CA PHE A 207 -0.56 -9.67 -9.06
C PHE A 207 -0.31 -9.18 -7.63
N ASN A 208 -1.37 -9.11 -6.81
CA ASN A 208 -1.40 -8.83 -5.37
C ASN A 208 -2.08 -7.53 -4.85
N ALA A 209 -2.49 -7.59 -3.59
CA ALA A 209 -3.19 -6.55 -2.83
C ALA A 209 -2.26 -5.44 -2.25
N SER A 210 -1.07 -5.27 -2.81
CA SER A 210 -0.16 -4.17 -2.44
C SER A 210 -0.75 -2.81 -2.82
N PRO A 211 -0.53 -1.74 -2.02
CA PRO A 211 -1.14 -0.45 -2.31
C PRO A 211 -0.43 0.25 -3.47
N ILE A 212 -1.22 0.87 -4.35
CA ILE A 212 -0.74 1.55 -5.56
C ILE A 212 -1.42 2.90 -5.69
N LEU A 213 -2.74 2.98 -5.51
CA LEU A 213 -3.51 4.19 -5.75
C LEU A 213 -3.51 5.15 -4.55
N ILE A 214 -3.55 4.64 -3.32
CA ILE A 214 -3.46 5.48 -2.12
C ILE A 214 -2.13 6.28 -2.10
N PRO A 215 -0.95 5.68 -2.36
CA PRO A 215 0.29 6.44 -2.47
C PRO A 215 0.23 7.56 -3.50
N VAL A 216 -0.40 7.35 -4.68
CA VAL A 216 -0.58 8.42 -5.69
C VAL A 216 -1.34 9.61 -5.09
N GLY A 217 -2.49 9.33 -4.45
CA GLY A 217 -3.31 10.35 -3.83
C GLY A 217 -2.61 11.12 -2.70
N LEU A 218 -1.86 10.41 -1.85
CA LEU A 218 -1.04 11.03 -0.80
C LEU A 218 0.07 11.91 -1.37
N SER A 219 0.71 11.50 -2.46
CA SER A 219 1.70 12.31 -3.21
C SER A 219 1.10 13.64 -3.65
N LEU A 220 -0.03 13.59 -4.35
CA LEU A 220 -0.69 14.77 -4.89
C LEU A 220 -1.11 15.73 -3.78
N ALA A 221 -1.62 15.21 -2.66
CA ALA A 221 -1.93 16.01 -1.49
C ALA A 221 -0.68 16.65 -0.87
N ALA A 222 0.40 15.88 -0.68
CA ALA A 222 1.64 16.38 -0.09
C ALA A 222 2.28 17.48 -0.96
N TRP A 223 2.30 17.28 -2.28
CA TRP A 223 2.80 18.27 -3.24
C TRP A 223 1.92 19.52 -3.29
N SER A 224 0.60 19.36 -3.18
CA SER A 224 -0.33 20.48 -3.09
C SER A 224 -0.07 21.33 -1.84
N VAL A 225 0.11 20.70 -0.68
CA VAL A 225 0.43 21.39 0.58
C VAL A 225 1.83 22.01 0.53
N ALA A 226 2.81 21.34 -0.10
CA ALA A 226 4.14 21.90 -0.33
C ALA A 226 4.10 23.14 -1.22
N LEU A 227 3.27 23.14 -2.27
CA LEU A 227 3.05 24.33 -3.10
C LEU A 227 2.42 25.47 -2.30
N GLN A 228 1.42 25.19 -1.45
CA GLN A 228 0.81 26.19 -0.57
C GLN A 228 1.83 26.77 0.42
N LEU A 229 2.65 25.91 1.03
CA LEU A 229 3.76 26.31 1.90
C LEU A 229 4.69 27.30 1.19
N ARG A 230 4.91 27.14 -0.11
CA ARG A 230 5.80 28.01 -0.90
C ARG A 230 5.16 29.28 -1.41
N ALA A 231 3.93 29.19 -1.88
CA ALA A 231 3.29 30.29 -2.58
C ALA A 231 2.53 31.24 -1.65
N GLN A 232 2.16 30.79 -0.45
CA GLN A 232 1.23 31.54 0.42
C GLN A 232 1.61 31.64 1.89
N SER A 233 2.54 30.82 2.41
CA SER A 233 2.82 30.85 3.85
C SER A 233 3.65 32.09 4.25
N SER A 234 3.03 32.98 5.02
CA SER A 234 3.66 34.21 5.49
C SER A 234 4.09 34.14 6.96
N THR A 235 3.37 33.38 7.80
CA THR A 235 3.61 33.35 9.25
C THR A 235 4.42 32.13 9.71
N PRO A 236 5.22 32.27 10.79
CA PRO A 236 5.91 31.15 11.43
C PRO A 236 5.02 29.95 11.76
N ARG A 237 3.83 30.21 12.33
CA ARG A 237 2.87 29.17 12.73
C ARG A 237 2.30 28.45 11.51
N ALA A 238 1.98 29.18 10.43
CA ALA A 238 1.51 28.57 9.20
C ALA A 238 2.57 27.64 8.58
N ARG A 239 3.85 28.06 8.59
CA ARG A 239 4.97 27.22 8.11
C ARG A 239 5.11 25.93 8.90
N LEU A 240 5.03 26.02 10.22
CA LEU A 240 5.10 24.85 11.11
C LEU A 240 3.95 23.88 10.85
N VAL A 241 2.71 24.40 10.79
CA VAL A 241 1.50 23.57 10.57
C VAL A 241 1.49 22.92 9.19
N LEU A 242 1.82 23.67 8.12
CA LEU A 242 1.92 23.11 6.77
C LEU A 242 3.05 22.08 6.67
N GLY A 243 4.20 22.34 7.31
CA GLY A 243 5.27 21.35 7.46
C GLY A 243 4.77 20.09 8.15
N CYS A 244 4.03 20.21 9.24
CA CYS A 244 3.44 19.09 9.96
C CYS A 244 2.48 18.28 9.09
N ILE A 245 1.60 18.92 8.33
CA ILE A 245 0.70 18.23 7.41
C ILE A 245 1.49 17.47 6.33
N ILE A 246 2.53 18.07 5.76
CA ILE A 246 3.43 17.37 4.82
C ILE A 246 4.05 16.14 5.51
N GLY A 247 4.57 16.29 6.72
CA GLY A 247 5.14 15.19 7.51
C GLY A 247 4.14 14.07 7.78
N LEU A 248 2.89 14.40 8.12
CA LEU A 248 1.80 13.43 8.30
C LEU A 248 1.53 12.65 7.00
N LEU A 249 1.46 13.33 5.86
CA LEU A 249 1.17 12.71 4.56
C LEU A 249 2.31 11.82 4.08
N VAL A 250 3.56 12.26 4.22
CA VAL A 250 4.75 11.46 3.91
C VAL A 250 4.84 10.26 4.85
N GLY A 251 4.65 10.49 6.15
CA GLY A 251 4.62 9.43 7.16
C GLY A 251 3.56 8.38 6.83
N ALA A 252 2.34 8.80 6.50
CA ALA A 252 1.27 7.90 6.06
C ALA A 252 1.71 7.02 4.89
N ALA A 253 2.32 7.59 3.85
CA ALA A 253 2.78 6.80 2.71
C ALA A 253 3.91 5.81 3.07
N VAL A 254 4.86 6.21 3.94
CA VAL A 254 5.90 5.33 4.49
C VAL A 254 5.27 4.15 5.25
N THR A 255 4.18 4.37 5.99
CA THR A 255 3.49 3.27 6.70
C THR A 255 2.87 2.25 5.77
N LEU A 256 2.41 2.68 4.58
CA LEU A 256 1.86 1.77 3.57
C LEU A 256 2.95 0.84 3.06
N ARG A 257 4.09 1.42 2.64
CA ARG A 257 5.36 0.72 2.45
C ARG A 257 6.55 1.70 2.50
N PRO A 258 7.68 1.35 3.14
CA PRO A 258 8.86 2.22 3.24
C PRO A 258 9.42 2.70 1.89
N GLN A 259 9.36 1.87 0.85
CA GLN A 259 9.83 2.23 -0.50
C GLN A 259 9.06 3.38 -1.15
N PHE A 260 7.80 3.61 -0.76
CA PHE A 260 7.07 4.80 -1.21
C PHE A 260 7.57 6.05 -0.48
N GLY A 261 8.04 5.89 0.75
CA GLY A 261 8.57 6.96 1.59
C GLY A 261 9.77 7.68 1.02
N LEU A 262 10.68 6.98 0.34
CA LEU A 262 11.88 7.59 -0.26
C LEU A 262 11.51 8.65 -1.33
N PRO A 263 10.80 8.31 -2.41
CA PRO A 263 10.41 9.27 -3.44
C PRO A 263 9.34 10.27 -3.00
N LEU A 264 8.40 9.86 -2.15
CA LEU A 264 7.40 10.77 -1.59
C LEU A 264 7.95 11.68 -0.51
N GLY A 265 9.04 11.30 0.14
CA GLY A 265 9.76 12.13 1.10
C GLY A 265 10.70 13.12 0.41
N VAL A 266 11.41 12.71 -0.65
CA VAL A 266 12.41 13.55 -1.32
C VAL A 266 11.80 14.83 -1.88
N VAL A 267 10.68 14.76 -2.61
CA VAL A 267 10.08 15.95 -3.25
C VAL A 267 9.61 16.98 -2.20
N PRO A 268 8.78 16.63 -1.21
CA PRO A 268 8.39 17.56 -0.16
C PRO A 268 9.56 17.97 0.75
N LEU A 269 10.56 17.11 0.98
CA LEU A 269 11.76 17.47 1.73
C LEU A 269 12.55 18.57 1.01
N LEU A 270 12.84 18.41 -0.27
CA LEU A 270 13.50 19.46 -1.07
C LEU A 270 12.66 20.75 -1.08
N MET A 271 11.34 20.61 -1.17
CA MET A 271 10.38 21.71 -1.09
C MET A 271 10.17 22.28 0.31
N THR A 272 10.64 21.66 1.39
CA THR A 272 10.64 22.26 2.73
C THR A 272 11.99 22.90 3.03
N MET A 273 13.07 22.32 2.52
CA MET A 273 14.45 22.79 2.72
C MET A 273 14.79 24.06 1.96
N TRP A 274 14.24 24.32 0.77
CA TRP A 274 14.64 25.51 -0.02
C TRP A 274 14.20 26.87 0.61
N PRO A 275 14.86 28.01 0.38
CA PRO A 275 16.31 28.05 0.35
C PRO A 275 16.86 27.45 1.66
N PRO A 276 17.98 26.72 1.62
CA PRO A 276 18.49 25.88 2.72
C PRO A 276 18.84 26.64 3.99
N LEU A 277 19.01 27.95 3.91
CA LEU A 277 19.53 28.77 5.01
C LEU A 277 18.44 29.73 5.50
N GLY A 278 18.00 29.55 6.76
CA GLY A 278 17.14 30.50 7.47
C GLY A 278 16.21 29.88 8.51
N PHE A 279 15.76 30.70 9.47
CA PHE A 279 14.83 30.29 10.54
C PHE A 279 13.50 29.75 10.00
N ALA A 280 13.06 30.25 8.84
CA ALA A 280 11.90 29.74 8.12
C ALA A 280 12.06 28.27 7.71
N THR A 281 13.27 27.85 7.34
CA THR A 281 13.58 26.45 6.99
C THR A 281 13.51 25.56 8.22
N LEU A 282 14.08 26.00 9.33
CA LEU A 282 13.99 25.29 10.61
C LEU A 282 12.54 25.05 11.04
N GLN A 283 11.65 26.04 10.90
CA GLN A 283 10.23 25.88 11.23
C GLN A 283 9.53 24.85 10.35
N ARG A 284 9.84 24.83 9.05
CA ARG A 284 9.25 23.87 8.11
C ARG A 284 9.74 22.45 8.38
N LEU A 285 11.04 22.30 8.65
CA LEU A 285 11.64 21.03 9.03
C LEU A 285 11.13 20.54 10.38
N ALA A 286 11.03 21.40 11.38
CA ALA A 286 10.44 21.07 12.67
C ALA A 286 8.99 20.58 12.49
N GLY A 287 8.19 21.28 11.68
CA GLY A 287 6.84 20.85 11.34
C GLY A 287 6.84 19.47 10.71
N LEU A 288 7.61 19.29 9.63
CA LEU A 288 7.74 18.02 8.92
C LEU A 288 8.14 16.88 9.85
N SER A 289 9.12 17.09 10.73
CA SER A 289 9.54 16.10 11.72
C SER A 289 8.44 15.77 12.72
N ILE A 290 7.70 16.76 13.25
CA ILE A 290 6.57 16.53 14.15
C ILE A 290 5.51 15.66 13.47
N GLY A 291 5.16 15.97 12.22
CA GLY A 291 4.19 15.20 11.45
C GLY A 291 4.67 13.77 11.18
N LEU A 292 5.94 13.59 10.79
CA LEU A 292 6.53 12.27 10.59
C LEU A 292 6.50 11.44 11.88
N VAL A 293 6.95 12.00 13.00
CA VAL A 293 6.98 11.31 14.30
C VAL A 293 5.57 10.96 14.77
N ALA A 294 4.59 11.85 14.57
CA ALA A 294 3.21 11.61 14.96
C ALA A 294 2.59 10.39 14.26
N VAL A 295 2.94 10.16 12.99
CA VAL A 295 2.48 8.96 12.26
C VAL A 295 3.38 7.77 12.55
N LEU A 296 4.69 7.91 12.35
CA LEU A 296 5.63 6.80 12.35
C LEU A 296 5.95 6.28 13.74
N GLY A 297 5.81 7.08 14.80
CA GLY A 297 6.20 6.67 16.16
C GLY A 297 5.49 5.39 16.62
N GLY A 298 4.16 5.32 16.47
CA GLY A 298 3.40 4.12 16.78
C GLY A 298 3.80 2.93 15.91
N TRP A 299 3.91 3.14 14.60
CA TRP A 299 4.29 2.07 13.67
C TRP A 299 5.70 1.53 13.89
N ALA A 300 6.67 2.40 14.20
CA ALA A 300 8.03 2.03 14.53
C ALA A 300 8.07 1.20 15.82
N ALA A 301 7.31 1.60 16.85
CA ALA A 301 7.19 0.81 18.07
C ALA A 301 6.52 -0.56 17.82
N ALA A 302 5.44 -0.60 17.02
CA ALA A 302 4.79 -1.85 16.62
C ALA A 302 5.72 -2.76 15.80
N SER A 303 6.54 -2.18 14.92
CA SER A 303 7.53 -2.90 14.12
C SER A 303 8.66 -3.44 15.00
N TRP A 304 9.17 -2.64 15.93
CA TRP A 304 10.20 -3.06 16.87
C TRP A 304 9.75 -4.27 17.70
N ARG A 305 8.52 -4.22 18.24
CA ARG A 305 7.93 -5.33 19.00
C ARG A 305 7.73 -6.60 18.16
N ALA A 306 7.39 -6.45 16.88
CA ALA A 306 7.07 -7.59 16.02
C ALA A 306 8.32 -8.27 15.43
N VAL A 307 9.26 -7.48 14.93
CA VAL A 307 10.35 -7.95 14.06
C VAL A 307 11.72 -7.37 14.44
N GLY A 308 11.84 -6.70 15.59
CA GLY A 308 13.12 -6.21 16.11
C GLY A 308 13.72 -5.01 15.34
N THR A 309 12.93 -4.30 14.53
CA THR A 309 13.37 -3.10 13.81
C THR A 309 12.30 -2.01 13.76
N PRO A 310 12.65 -0.73 13.92
CA PRO A 310 11.68 0.35 13.80
C PRO A 310 11.44 0.75 12.33
N LEU A 311 12.38 0.40 11.43
CA LEU A 311 12.34 0.75 10.01
C LEU A 311 13.31 -0.14 9.21
N PHE A 312 12.75 -1.13 8.52
CA PHE A 312 13.48 -1.93 7.53
C PHE A 312 13.61 -1.18 6.20
N PRO A 313 14.74 -1.28 5.47
CA PRO A 313 15.95 -2.06 5.75
C PRO A 313 17.06 -1.29 6.49
N LEU A 314 16.79 -0.10 7.03
CA LEU A 314 17.83 0.70 7.70
C LEU A 314 18.41 -0.01 8.94
N VAL A 315 17.54 -0.70 9.67
CA VAL A 315 17.91 -1.63 10.74
C VAL A 315 17.37 -3.01 10.36
N PRO A 316 18.21 -4.07 10.31
CA PRO A 316 17.82 -5.36 9.74
C PRO A 316 16.76 -6.09 10.57
N GLY A 317 16.75 -5.92 11.91
CA GLY A 317 15.84 -6.63 12.81
C GLY A 317 16.02 -8.14 12.72
N ASN A 318 14.93 -8.88 12.58
CA ASN A 318 14.91 -10.34 12.46
C ASN A 318 15.34 -10.88 11.08
N LEU A 319 15.84 -10.03 10.18
CA LEU A 319 16.40 -10.48 8.90
C LEU A 319 17.61 -11.39 9.16
N ASP A 320 17.60 -12.59 8.59
CA ASP A 320 18.81 -13.42 8.52
C ASP A 320 19.74 -12.88 7.44
N THR A 321 20.82 -12.22 7.85
CA THR A 321 21.81 -11.65 6.92
C THR A 321 22.61 -12.72 6.17
N ALA A 322 22.62 -13.97 6.65
CA ALA A 322 23.23 -15.09 5.95
C ALA A 322 22.32 -15.65 4.85
N TRP A 323 21.04 -15.25 4.81
CA TRP A 323 20.12 -15.67 3.76
C TRP A 323 20.56 -15.11 2.38
N PRO A 324 20.87 -15.98 1.41
CA PRO A 324 21.59 -15.61 0.18
C PRO A 324 20.82 -14.68 -0.75
N ALA A 325 19.50 -14.55 -0.58
CA ALA A 325 18.68 -13.60 -1.35
C ALA A 325 18.78 -12.15 -0.86
N ASN A 326 19.46 -11.89 0.27
CA ASN A 326 19.77 -10.53 0.74
C ASN A 326 21.01 -9.92 0.06
N GLY A 327 21.77 -10.70 -0.72
CA GLY A 327 22.84 -10.21 -1.60
C GLY A 327 22.37 -9.98 -3.04
N PRO A 328 23.15 -9.29 -3.90
CA PRO A 328 22.83 -9.18 -5.33
C PRO A 328 22.89 -10.59 -5.95
N ALA A 329 21.72 -11.22 -6.02
CA ALA A 329 21.51 -12.55 -6.59
C ALA A 329 21.74 -12.59 -8.11
N GLY A 330 22.52 -11.68 -8.69
CA GLY A 330 22.76 -11.56 -10.13
C GLY A 330 24.23 -11.52 -10.52
N GLY A 331 25.15 -11.51 -9.55
CA GLY A 331 26.45 -10.89 -9.79
C GLY A 331 26.30 -9.37 -10.02
N PRO A 332 27.39 -8.63 -10.23
CA PRO A 332 27.30 -7.20 -10.51
C PRO A 332 26.50 -6.98 -11.82
N PRO A 333 25.55 -6.03 -11.84
CA PRO A 333 24.84 -5.68 -13.07
C PRO A 333 25.84 -5.29 -14.16
N SER A 334 25.77 -5.89 -15.34
CA SER A 334 26.47 -5.32 -16.49
C SER A 334 25.84 -3.97 -16.84
N VAL A 335 26.66 -3.00 -17.23
CA VAL A 335 26.19 -1.64 -17.57
C VAL A 335 25.10 -1.70 -18.65
N THR A 336 25.29 -2.54 -19.68
CA THR A 336 24.32 -2.73 -20.76
C THR A 336 22.99 -3.29 -20.27
N ALA A 337 23.01 -4.32 -19.41
CA ALA A 337 21.78 -4.90 -18.88
C ALA A 337 21.05 -3.92 -17.95
N PHE A 338 21.82 -3.13 -17.17
CA PHE A 338 21.26 -2.08 -16.34
C PHE A 338 20.58 -0.98 -17.15
N ILE A 339 21.25 -0.46 -18.17
CA ILE A 339 20.70 0.54 -19.08
C ILE A 339 19.47 -0.03 -19.80
N GLY A 340 19.52 -1.29 -20.26
CA GLY A 340 18.38 -1.97 -20.88
C GLY A 340 17.15 -2.07 -19.96
N ARG A 341 17.35 -2.42 -18.68
CA ARG A 341 16.25 -2.44 -17.69
C ARG A 341 15.70 -1.05 -17.37
N LEU A 342 16.57 -0.05 -17.27
CA LEU A 342 16.17 1.34 -17.06
C LEU A 342 15.35 1.87 -18.24
N ALA A 343 15.84 1.67 -19.47
CA ALA A 343 15.13 2.03 -20.69
C ALA A 343 13.80 1.28 -20.80
N GLY A 344 13.79 -0.03 -20.58
CA GLY A 344 12.57 -0.84 -20.60
C GLY A 344 11.53 -0.37 -19.57
N SER A 345 11.96 0.01 -18.36
CA SER A 345 11.06 0.52 -17.32
C SER A 345 10.47 1.89 -17.69
N LEU A 346 11.18 2.71 -18.47
CA LEU A 346 10.69 4.01 -18.93
C LEU A 346 9.85 3.93 -20.20
N VAL A 347 10.03 2.88 -21.01
CA VAL A 347 9.36 2.67 -22.31
C VAL A 347 8.12 1.80 -22.18
N ASN A 348 8.10 0.83 -21.25
CA ASN A 348 6.98 -0.08 -21.07
C ASN A 348 6.55 -0.21 -19.59
N PRO A 349 5.45 0.44 -19.18
CA PRO A 349 4.65 1.41 -19.95
C PRO A 349 5.44 2.66 -20.37
N PRO A 350 4.98 3.48 -21.34
CA PRO A 350 5.74 4.61 -21.89
C PRO A 350 5.75 5.83 -20.96
N TRP A 351 6.27 5.63 -19.74
CA TRP A 351 6.42 6.66 -18.72
C TRP A 351 7.26 7.83 -19.18
N ALA A 352 8.29 7.61 -20.00
CA ALA A 352 9.07 8.70 -20.58
C ALA A 352 8.19 9.68 -21.36
N ILE A 353 7.28 9.16 -22.20
CA ILE A 353 6.34 9.99 -22.99
C ILE A 353 5.37 10.71 -22.07
N ALA A 354 4.80 10.00 -21.07
CA ALA A 354 3.88 10.60 -20.11
C ALA A 354 4.55 11.71 -19.28
N LEU A 355 5.80 11.51 -18.85
CA LEU A 355 6.59 12.49 -18.11
C LEU A 355 6.89 13.72 -18.96
N LEU A 356 7.37 13.54 -20.20
CA LEU A 356 7.63 14.65 -21.13
C LEU A 356 6.35 15.44 -21.43
N GLY A 357 5.24 14.75 -21.68
CA GLY A 357 3.92 15.36 -21.85
C GLY A 357 3.51 16.19 -20.63
N SER A 358 3.69 15.64 -19.42
CA SER A 358 3.37 16.33 -18.18
C SER A 358 4.17 17.63 -18.01
N ILE A 359 5.46 17.62 -18.34
CA ILE A 359 6.34 18.78 -18.26
C ILE A 359 5.93 19.83 -19.29
N ALA A 360 5.67 19.43 -20.54
CA ALA A 360 5.24 20.33 -21.61
C ALA A 360 3.93 21.04 -21.24
N VAL A 361 2.99 20.33 -20.63
CA VAL A 361 1.69 20.88 -20.21
C VAL A 361 1.85 21.87 -19.09
N VAL A 362 2.68 21.56 -18.10
CA VAL A 362 3.00 22.50 -17.03
C VAL A 362 3.67 23.75 -17.62
N ALA A 363 4.63 23.61 -18.53
CA ALA A 363 5.26 24.74 -19.19
C ALA A 363 4.23 25.63 -19.93
N VAL A 364 3.33 25.05 -20.72
CA VAL A 364 2.30 25.77 -21.48
C VAL A 364 1.25 26.44 -20.56
N VAL A 365 0.86 25.78 -19.47
CA VAL A 365 -0.11 26.33 -18.51
C VAL A 365 0.52 27.51 -17.77
N LEU A 366 1.78 27.34 -17.36
CA LEU A 366 2.48 28.31 -16.55
C LEU A 366 2.99 29.50 -17.36
N THR A 367 3.20 29.40 -18.67
CA THR A 367 3.59 30.57 -19.50
C THR A 367 2.53 31.68 -19.57
N ARG A 368 1.31 31.44 -19.08
CA ARG A 368 0.19 32.38 -19.19
C ARG A 368 0.33 33.59 -18.26
N PRO A 369 -0.06 34.79 -18.73
CA PRO A 369 0.07 36.04 -17.97
C PRO A 369 -0.87 36.12 -16.75
N GLN A 370 -1.93 35.32 -16.72
CA GLN A 370 -2.94 35.33 -15.64
C GLN A 370 -2.51 34.53 -14.40
N VAL A 371 -1.42 33.76 -14.47
CA VAL A 371 -0.93 32.97 -13.33
C VAL A 371 -0.07 33.87 -12.45
N GLN A 372 -0.44 34.02 -11.16
CA GLN A 372 0.37 34.76 -10.19
C GLN A 372 1.84 34.30 -10.24
N GLY A 373 2.77 35.26 -10.34
CA GLY A 373 4.19 34.96 -10.60
C GLY A 373 4.82 33.95 -9.63
N LEU A 374 4.43 33.99 -8.35
CA LEU A 374 4.94 33.05 -7.33
C LEU A 374 4.39 31.63 -7.51
N TYR A 375 3.09 31.48 -7.78
CA TYR A 375 2.47 30.18 -8.07
C TYR A 375 3.04 29.56 -9.33
N ARG A 376 3.25 30.38 -10.35
CA ARG A 376 3.90 29.97 -11.60
C ARG A 376 5.30 29.43 -11.35
N HIS A 377 6.12 30.18 -10.62
CA HIS A 377 7.51 29.79 -10.39
C HIS A 377 7.63 28.51 -9.57
N TRP A 378 6.84 28.39 -8.51
CA TRP A 378 6.89 27.22 -7.63
C TRP A 378 6.22 25.98 -8.22
N GLY A 379 5.15 26.13 -9.02
CA GLY A 379 4.52 25.02 -9.71
C GLY A 379 5.46 24.33 -10.71
N LEU A 380 6.18 25.11 -11.52
CA LEU A 380 7.16 24.57 -12.47
C LEU A 380 8.30 23.86 -11.76
N ARG A 381 8.87 24.51 -10.73
CA ARG A 381 9.94 23.94 -9.92
C ARG A 381 9.53 22.63 -9.27
N LEU A 382 8.32 22.57 -8.70
CA LEU A 382 7.79 21.36 -8.10
C LEU A 382 7.64 20.24 -9.14
N GLN A 383 7.14 20.52 -10.35
CA GLN A 383 7.01 19.52 -11.41
C GLN A 383 8.38 18.98 -11.82
N VAL A 384 9.35 19.87 -12.05
CA VAL A 384 10.71 19.50 -12.44
C VAL A 384 11.37 18.67 -11.34
N VAL A 385 11.29 19.11 -10.08
CA VAL A 385 11.85 18.38 -8.94
C VAL A 385 11.17 17.02 -8.79
N ALA A 386 9.84 16.93 -8.95
CA ALA A 386 9.12 15.67 -8.86
C ALA A 386 9.50 14.69 -9.98
N ALA A 387 9.60 15.17 -11.22
CA ALA A 387 10.03 14.37 -12.36
C ALA A 387 11.49 13.90 -12.21
N VAL A 388 12.41 14.82 -11.91
CA VAL A 388 13.84 14.50 -11.74
C VAL A 388 14.05 13.54 -10.57
N ALA A 389 13.43 13.79 -9.41
CA ALA A 389 13.55 12.90 -8.26
C ALA A 389 13.02 11.50 -8.58
N SER A 390 11.86 11.40 -9.25
CA SER A 390 11.29 10.09 -9.58
C SER A 390 12.12 9.33 -10.60
N VAL A 391 12.68 10.02 -11.61
CA VAL A 391 13.59 9.41 -12.61
C VAL A 391 14.93 9.04 -11.98
N ALA A 392 15.48 9.87 -11.07
CA ALA A 392 16.76 9.61 -10.41
C ALA A 392 16.69 8.45 -9.39
N LEU A 393 15.53 8.25 -8.77
CA LEU A 393 15.31 7.15 -7.82
C LEU A 393 15.09 5.80 -8.52
N LEU A 394 14.62 5.79 -9.77
CA LEU A 394 14.40 4.57 -10.53
C LEU A 394 15.70 3.74 -10.71
N PRO A 395 16.85 4.30 -11.12
CA PRO A 395 18.16 3.63 -11.09
C PRO A 395 18.48 2.96 -9.76
N GLY A 396 18.30 3.68 -8.65
CA GLY A 396 18.56 3.15 -7.30
C GLY A 396 17.65 1.96 -6.97
N LEU A 397 16.35 2.07 -7.26
CA LEU A 397 15.40 0.97 -7.09
C LEU A 397 15.74 -0.23 -8.00
N LEU A 398 16.13 0.00 -9.25
CA LEU A 398 16.51 -1.08 -10.17
C LEU A 398 17.79 -1.80 -9.73
N LEU A 399 18.74 -1.07 -9.14
CA LEU A 399 19.94 -1.67 -8.55
C LEU A 399 19.60 -2.49 -7.30
N LEU A 400 18.79 -1.92 -6.40
CA LEU A 400 18.34 -2.61 -5.19
C LEU A 400 17.54 -3.89 -5.50
N LEU A 401 16.76 -3.87 -6.57
CA LEU A 401 15.90 -4.99 -6.98
C LEU A 401 16.55 -5.84 -8.10
N TRP A 402 17.85 -5.65 -8.37
CA TRP A 402 18.52 -6.27 -9.51
C TRP A 402 18.39 -7.79 -9.53
N GLY A 403 18.60 -8.43 -8.38
CA GLY A 403 18.56 -9.88 -8.21
C GLY A 403 17.15 -10.47 -8.19
N LEU A 404 16.10 -9.64 -8.14
CA LEU A 404 14.74 -10.12 -7.89
C LEU A 404 14.00 -10.56 -9.16
N GLY A 405 14.38 -10.06 -10.34
CA GLY A 405 13.80 -10.50 -11.62
C GLY A 405 13.55 -9.36 -12.60
N SER A 406 12.52 -9.52 -13.45
CA SER A 406 12.15 -8.51 -14.45
C SER A 406 11.61 -7.23 -13.78
N PRO A 407 12.04 -6.02 -14.21
CA PRO A 407 11.52 -4.75 -13.70
C PRO A 407 9.99 -4.60 -13.74
N TYR A 408 9.34 -5.29 -14.70
CA TYR A 408 7.90 -5.24 -14.87
C TYR A 408 7.15 -5.72 -13.61
N VAL A 409 7.63 -6.80 -12.97
CA VAL A 409 7.07 -7.37 -11.73
C VAL A 409 7.15 -6.38 -10.56
N TYR A 410 8.12 -5.46 -10.61
CA TYR A 410 8.40 -4.48 -9.57
C TYR A 410 7.92 -3.07 -9.90
N SER A 411 7.22 -2.91 -11.03
CA SER A 411 6.60 -1.65 -11.44
C SER A 411 5.74 -1.05 -10.33
N ARG A 412 5.05 -1.89 -9.54
CA ARG A 412 4.26 -1.48 -8.37
C ARG A 412 5.01 -0.63 -7.32
N TYR A 413 6.35 -0.67 -7.28
CA TYR A 413 7.12 0.13 -6.33
C TYR A 413 7.45 1.54 -6.82
N TRP A 414 7.42 1.79 -8.13
CA TRP A 414 7.76 3.10 -8.70
C TRP A 414 6.63 3.72 -9.55
N ALA A 415 5.73 2.91 -10.09
CA ALA A 415 4.58 3.34 -10.88
C ALA A 415 3.66 4.32 -10.12
N PRO A 416 3.37 4.17 -8.81
CA PRO A 416 2.57 5.16 -8.09
C PRO A 416 3.15 6.58 -8.14
N LEU A 417 4.47 6.68 -8.17
CA LEU A 417 5.20 7.95 -8.13
C LEU A 417 5.17 8.61 -9.49
N LEU A 418 5.50 7.84 -10.53
CA LEU A 418 5.43 8.35 -11.90
C LEU A 418 4.00 8.73 -12.25
N MET A 419 3.01 7.96 -11.79
CA MET A 419 1.59 8.32 -11.93
C MET A 419 1.29 9.65 -11.24
N ALA A 420 1.76 9.86 -10.01
CA ALA A 420 1.57 11.15 -9.34
C ALA A 420 2.20 12.32 -10.14
N VAL A 421 3.43 12.17 -10.64
CA VAL A 421 4.12 13.20 -11.45
C VAL A 421 3.32 13.50 -12.72
N VAL A 422 2.80 12.46 -13.37
CA VAL A 422 1.99 12.57 -14.58
C VAL A 422 0.65 13.25 -14.30
N LEU A 423 0.08 13.05 -13.11
CA LEU A 423 -1.18 13.67 -12.69
C LEU A 423 -1.02 15.09 -12.12
N MET A 424 0.18 15.49 -11.74
CA MET A 424 0.46 16.79 -11.14
C MET A 424 0.09 18.02 -12.01
N PRO A 425 0.22 18.02 -13.35
CA PRO A 425 -0.22 19.15 -14.17
C PRO A 425 -1.69 19.49 -13.97
N PHE A 426 -2.54 18.46 -13.81
CA PHE A 426 -3.96 18.61 -13.54
C PHE A 426 -4.23 19.28 -12.19
N LEU A 427 -3.51 18.86 -11.15
CA LEU A 427 -3.54 19.51 -9.84
C LEU A 427 -3.17 20.99 -9.95
N LEU A 428 -2.08 21.32 -10.66
CA LEU A 428 -1.63 22.70 -10.85
C LEU A 428 -2.67 23.54 -11.60
N ILE A 429 -3.23 23.01 -12.70
CA ILE A 429 -4.27 23.68 -13.49
C ILE A 429 -5.48 24.03 -12.61
N ASN A 430 -5.91 23.12 -11.75
CA ASN A 430 -7.04 23.35 -10.85
C ASN A 430 -6.81 24.50 -9.86
N ARG A 431 -5.56 24.68 -9.44
CA ARG A 431 -5.18 25.68 -8.42
C ARG A 431 -5.03 27.08 -8.97
N ILE A 432 -4.72 27.21 -10.26
CA ILE A 432 -4.46 28.49 -10.90
C ILE A 432 -5.74 29.32 -11.11
N GLY A 433 -6.93 28.72 -11.00
CA GLY A 433 -8.17 29.50 -10.81
C GLY A 433 -8.47 30.51 -11.92
N GLY A 434 -8.64 30.08 -13.17
CA GLY A 434 -9.05 30.95 -14.28
C GLY A 434 -9.86 30.21 -15.35
N GLN A 435 -10.65 30.92 -16.17
CA GLN A 435 -11.28 30.30 -17.34
C GLN A 435 -10.19 29.66 -18.20
N LEU A 436 -10.22 28.34 -18.32
CA LEU A 436 -9.29 27.63 -19.18
C LEU A 436 -9.61 28.03 -20.61
N SER A 437 -8.70 28.72 -21.28
CA SER A 437 -8.83 28.92 -22.73
C SER A 437 -8.96 27.56 -23.42
N ARG A 438 -9.66 27.51 -24.57
CA ARG A 438 -9.82 26.27 -25.36
C ARG A 438 -8.52 25.51 -25.54
N VAL A 439 -7.39 26.21 -25.68
CA VAL A 439 -6.04 25.63 -25.83
C VAL A 439 -5.56 24.88 -24.58
N ALA A 440 -5.85 25.36 -23.36
CA ALA A 440 -5.46 24.60 -22.15
C ALA A 440 -6.37 23.40 -21.92
N THR A 441 -7.65 23.52 -22.29
CA THR A 441 -8.56 22.36 -22.29
C THR A 441 -8.07 21.33 -23.31
N LEU A 442 -7.69 21.75 -24.51
CA LEU A 442 -7.12 20.86 -25.53
C LEU A 442 -5.78 20.25 -25.09
N ALA A 443 -4.89 21.02 -24.46
CA ALA A 443 -3.63 20.50 -23.92
C ALA A 443 -3.88 19.50 -22.77
N ALA A 444 -4.81 19.80 -21.86
CA ALA A 444 -5.22 18.88 -20.80
C ALA A 444 -5.89 17.61 -21.38
N CYS A 445 -6.75 17.74 -22.40
CA CYS A 445 -7.33 16.62 -23.10
C CYS A 445 -6.29 15.80 -23.86
N ALA A 446 -5.29 16.43 -24.47
CA ALA A 446 -4.17 15.77 -25.11
C ALA A 446 -3.27 15.08 -24.08
N THR A 447 -3.10 15.65 -22.89
CA THR A 447 -2.42 15.01 -21.76
C THR A 447 -3.21 13.82 -21.28
N CYS A 448 -4.52 13.97 -21.06
CA CYS A 448 -5.40 12.84 -20.75
C CYS A 448 -5.28 11.79 -21.85
N GLY A 449 -5.30 12.17 -23.14
CA GLY A 449 -5.10 11.29 -24.28
C GLY A 449 -3.76 10.56 -24.26
N LEU A 450 -2.67 11.25 -23.90
CA LEU A 450 -1.33 10.67 -23.75
C LEU A 450 -1.21 9.80 -22.51
N VAL A 451 -1.86 10.17 -21.41
CA VAL A 451 -1.98 9.34 -20.21
C VAL A 451 -2.78 8.09 -20.55
N ILE A 452 -3.91 8.20 -21.26
CA ILE A 452 -4.67 7.07 -21.80
C ILE A 452 -3.74 6.20 -22.65
N LEU A 453 -3.09 6.74 -23.67
CA LEU A 453 -2.14 6.00 -24.52
C LEU A 453 -0.99 5.36 -23.73
N ALA A 454 -0.52 5.99 -22.65
CA ALA A 454 0.56 5.48 -21.82
C ALA A 454 0.12 4.47 -20.74
N VAL A 455 -1.14 4.52 -20.32
CA VAL A 455 -1.72 3.76 -19.19
C VAL A 455 -2.56 2.59 -19.72
N THR A 456 -3.18 2.76 -20.88
CA THR A 456 -3.88 1.73 -21.63
C THR A 456 -3.02 1.37 -22.82
N ALA A 457 -2.22 0.30 -22.70
CA ALA A 457 -1.56 -0.29 -23.88
C ALA A 457 -2.58 -0.77 -24.94
N ASP A 458 -3.88 -0.76 -24.61
CA ASP A 458 -4.97 -1.22 -25.45
C ASP A 458 -6.29 -0.49 -25.12
N PRO A 459 -6.66 0.58 -25.86
CA PRO A 459 -7.93 1.30 -25.65
C PRO A 459 -9.16 0.44 -25.94
N ILE A 460 -9.04 -0.63 -26.75
CA ILE A 460 -10.12 -1.60 -27.02
C ILE A 460 -10.44 -2.37 -25.73
N ARG A 461 -9.42 -2.84 -25.01
CA ARG A 461 -9.60 -3.45 -23.67
C ARG A 461 -10.20 -2.48 -22.67
N GLY A 462 -9.90 -1.18 -22.77
CA GLY A 462 -10.51 -0.15 -21.93
C GLY A 462 -12.03 -0.09 -22.10
N GLY A 463 -12.52 -0.08 -23.35
CA GLY A 463 -13.95 -0.11 -23.66
C GLY A 463 -14.63 -1.41 -23.21
N GLN A 464 -14.00 -2.55 -23.48
CA GLN A 464 -14.48 -3.86 -23.03
C GLN A 464 -14.65 -3.90 -21.51
N ARG A 465 -13.69 -3.41 -20.73
CA ARG A 465 -13.80 -3.39 -19.27
C ARG A 465 -14.94 -2.55 -18.73
N VAL A 466 -15.25 -1.42 -19.37
CA VAL A 466 -16.41 -0.62 -18.95
C VAL A 466 -17.69 -1.41 -19.17
N PHE A 467 -17.79 -2.12 -20.30
CA PHE A 467 -18.90 -3.03 -20.56
C PHE A 467 -18.95 -4.17 -19.52
N ASP A 468 -17.82 -4.83 -19.23
CA ASP A 468 -17.72 -5.90 -18.24
C ASP A 468 -18.15 -5.41 -16.84
N VAL A 469 -17.70 -4.21 -16.42
CA VAL A 469 -18.13 -3.60 -15.15
C VAL A 469 -19.64 -3.47 -15.08
N VAL A 470 -20.28 -2.95 -16.12
CA VAL A 470 -21.74 -2.77 -16.16
C VAL A 470 -22.44 -4.11 -16.21
N HIS A 471 -22.01 -5.00 -17.10
CA HIS A 471 -22.57 -6.33 -17.29
C HIS A 471 -22.52 -7.13 -15.98
N ASP A 472 -21.34 -7.32 -15.40
CA ASP A 472 -21.13 -8.17 -14.21
C ASP A 472 -21.80 -7.58 -12.96
N THR A 473 -21.95 -6.25 -12.89
CA THR A 473 -22.68 -5.60 -11.81
C THR A 473 -24.19 -5.81 -11.96
N VAL A 474 -24.73 -5.68 -13.17
CA VAL A 474 -26.18 -5.84 -13.44
C VAL A 474 -26.62 -7.30 -13.34
N THR A 475 -25.78 -8.25 -13.76
CA THR A 475 -26.07 -9.70 -13.67
C THR A 475 -25.94 -10.25 -12.25
N GLY A 476 -25.36 -9.49 -11.31
CA GLY A 476 -25.12 -9.92 -9.93
C GLY A 476 -23.81 -10.68 -9.72
N GLN A 477 -23.06 -10.99 -10.78
CA GLN A 477 -21.78 -11.73 -10.73
C GLN A 477 -20.77 -11.11 -9.78
N VAL A 478 -20.67 -9.76 -9.73
CA VAL A 478 -19.80 -9.06 -8.76
C VAL A 478 -20.15 -9.42 -7.32
N THR A 479 -21.44 -9.50 -6.99
CA THR A 479 -21.89 -9.83 -5.64
C THR A 479 -21.60 -11.29 -5.32
N ASP A 480 -21.84 -12.20 -6.25
CA ASP A 480 -21.60 -13.64 -6.08
C ASP A 480 -20.12 -13.93 -5.86
N LEU A 481 -19.23 -13.32 -6.64
CA LEU A 481 -17.78 -13.46 -6.47
C LEU A 481 -17.28 -12.88 -5.15
N LEU A 482 -17.84 -11.76 -4.70
CA LEU A 482 -17.44 -11.12 -3.45
C LEU A 482 -17.99 -11.83 -2.21
N LEU A 483 -19.20 -12.38 -2.27
CA LEU A 483 -19.81 -13.10 -1.15
C LEU A 483 -19.47 -14.59 -1.13
N GLY A 484 -19.01 -15.14 -2.25
CA GLY A 484 -18.55 -16.51 -2.35
C GLY A 484 -17.44 -16.81 -1.35
N ASP A 485 -17.54 -17.95 -0.68
CA ASP A 485 -16.47 -18.43 0.17
C ASP A 485 -15.33 -18.97 -0.68
N ARG A 486 -14.35 -18.11 -0.94
CA ARG A 486 -13.13 -18.42 -1.68
C ARG A 486 -12.41 -19.66 -1.15
N TYR A 487 -12.52 -19.95 0.14
CA TYR A 487 -11.81 -21.03 0.79
C TYR A 487 -12.71 -22.23 1.10
N ALA A 488 -13.90 -22.31 0.51
CA ALA A 488 -14.86 -23.39 0.78
C ALA A 488 -14.23 -24.79 0.61
N SER A 489 -13.34 -24.97 -0.37
CA SER A 489 -12.67 -26.25 -0.64
C SER A 489 -11.70 -26.70 0.46
N VAL A 490 -11.11 -25.77 1.21
CA VAL A 490 -10.10 -26.07 2.26
C VAL A 490 -10.59 -25.71 3.66
N ARG A 491 -11.70 -24.99 3.82
CA ARG A 491 -12.15 -24.49 5.12
C ARG A 491 -12.36 -25.60 6.15
N THR A 492 -12.95 -26.71 5.74
CA THR A 492 -13.27 -27.83 6.64
C THR A 492 -12.01 -28.43 7.27
N GLU A 493 -10.96 -28.68 6.48
CA GLU A 493 -9.70 -29.22 7.00
C GLU A 493 -8.97 -28.22 7.91
N TYR A 494 -8.98 -26.92 7.57
CA TYR A 494 -8.40 -25.89 8.43
C TYR A 494 -9.14 -25.76 9.77
N VAL A 495 -10.47 -25.81 9.77
CA VAL A 495 -11.27 -25.80 11.01
C VAL A 495 -10.96 -27.02 11.87
N GLN A 496 -10.85 -28.20 11.26
CA GLN A 496 -10.51 -29.43 11.97
C GLN A 496 -9.08 -29.41 12.52
N ALA A 497 -8.11 -28.93 11.75
CA ALA A 497 -6.72 -28.77 12.21
C ALA A 497 -6.63 -27.75 13.36
N ALA A 498 -7.31 -26.61 13.24
CA ALA A 498 -7.38 -25.60 14.28
C ALA A 498 -8.06 -26.12 15.55
N ALA A 499 -8.98 -27.08 15.47
CA ALA A 499 -9.62 -27.70 16.63
C ALA A 499 -8.67 -28.59 17.46
N GLN A 500 -7.57 -29.08 16.85
CA GLN A 500 -6.57 -29.89 17.55
C GLN A 500 -5.54 -29.05 18.33
N ILE A 501 -5.57 -27.72 18.15
CA ILE A 501 -4.65 -26.79 18.78
C ILE A 501 -5.31 -26.21 20.04
N PRO A 502 -4.74 -26.42 21.25
CA PRO A 502 -5.24 -25.83 22.48
C PRO A 502 -5.23 -24.30 22.45
N ALA A 503 -6.14 -23.68 23.19
CA ALA A 503 -6.12 -22.23 23.38
C ALA A 503 -4.81 -21.79 24.07
N GLY A 504 -4.24 -20.67 23.63
CA GLY A 504 -2.96 -20.16 24.15
C GLY A 504 -1.71 -20.89 23.65
N ALA A 505 -1.85 -21.96 22.86
CA ALA A 505 -0.70 -22.60 22.24
C ALA A 505 0.00 -21.64 21.26
N LYS A 506 1.34 -21.68 21.28
CA LYS A 506 2.19 -20.99 20.32
C LYS A 506 2.48 -21.90 19.13
N VAL A 507 2.01 -21.48 17.96
CA VAL A 507 1.96 -22.26 16.72
C VAL A 507 2.85 -21.64 15.67
N LEU A 508 3.69 -22.44 15.03
CA LEU A 508 4.31 -22.08 13.75
C LEU A 508 3.47 -22.67 12.61
N ALA A 509 2.99 -21.82 11.72
CA ALA A 509 2.19 -22.20 10.56
C ALA A 509 3.00 -22.05 9.26
N ALA A 510 3.08 -23.14 8.50
CA ALA A 510 3.62 -23.19 7.15
C ALA A 510 2.56 -23.81 6.22
N VAL A 511 1.51 -23.02 5.97
CA VAL A 511 0.27 -23.45 5.28
C VAL A 511 -0.16 -22.40 4.27
N ASP A 512 -0.92 -22.79 3.25
CA ASP A 512 -1.31 -21.90 2.16
C ASP A 512 -2.25 -20.75 2.59
N VAL A 513 -3.13 -20.98 3.58
CA VAL A 513 -4.15 -20.00 4.03
C VAL A 513 -4.12 -19.82 5.56
N PRO A 514 -3.04 -19.23 6.14
CA PRO A 514 -2.87 -19.18 7.60
C PRO A 514 -3.93 -18.34 8.31
N SER A 515 -4.64 -17.45 7.60
CA SER A 515 -5.76 -16.67 8.14
C SER A 515 -6.90 -17.54 8.70
N LEU A 516 -7.09 -18.77 8.19
CA LEU A 516 -8.12 -19.71 8.64
C LEU A 516 -7.77 -20.42 9.96
N LEU A 517 -6.50 -20.37 10.39
CA LEU A 517 -6.05 -20.95 11.66
C LEU A 517 -6.11 -19.96 12.84
N ILE A 518 -6.27 -18.66 12.57
CA ILE A 518 -6.21 -17.63 13.62
C ILE A 518 -7.48 -17.65 14.48
N LYS A 519 -7.28 -17.60 15.80
CA LYS A 519 -8.33 -17.36 16.80
C LYS A 519 -7.99 -16.10 17.62
N PRO A 520 -8.96 -15.44 18.29
CA PRO A 520 -8.70 -14.23 19.08
C PRO A 520 -7.59 -14.35 20.15
N ALA A 521 -7.34 -15.56 20.66
CA ALA A 521 -6.31 -15.85 21.67
C ALA A 521 -5.18 -16.78 21.18
N SER A 522 -5.05 -17.03 19.86
CA SER A 522 -4.01 -17.93 19.34
C SER A 522 -2.69 -17.19 19.12
N GLU A 523 -1.57 -17.77 19.56
CA GLU A 523 -0.22 -17.31 19.22
C GLU A 523 0.28 -17.98 17.94
N LEU A 524 -0.28 -17.61 16.80
CA LEU A 524 0.14 -18.16 15.50
C LEU A 524 1.19 -17.26 14.85
N ASN A 525 2.32 -17.82 14.42
CA ASN A 525 3.31 -17.14 13.58
C ASN A 525 3.42 -17.88 12.25
N THR A 526 3.78 -17.19 11.18
CA THR A 526 3.80 -17.74 9.82
C THR A 526 5.20 -17.85 9.26
N LEU A 527 5.49 -18.94 8.56
CA LEU A 527 6.72 -19.11 7.80
C LEU A 527 6.54 -18.55 6.37
N ASP A 528 6.45 -17.22 6.25
CA ASP A 528 6.17 -16.51 4.99
C ASP A 528 7.28 -16.68 3.94
N THR A 529 8.54 -16.47 4.31
CA THR A 529 9.67 -16.69 3.40
C THR A 529 10.72 -17.53 4.11
N ALA A 530 10.81 -18.81 3.72
CA ALA A 530 11.72 -19.75 4.37
C ALA A 530 13.18 -19.25 4.30
N GLY A 531 13.83 -19.21 5.47
CA GLY A 531 15.20 -18.73 5.62
C GLY A 531 15.39 -17.23 5.78
N SER A 532 14.43 -16.38 5.39
CA SER A 532 14.68 -14.93 5.36
C SER A 532 14.63 -14.27 6.74
N THR A 533 13.72 -14.72 7.60
CA THR A 533 13.33 -13.99 8.82
C THR A 533 13.04 -14.91 9.99
N SER A 534 13.73 -14.69 11.10
CA SER A 534 13.45 -15.33 12.40
C SER A 534 14.20 -14.60 13.53
N PRO A 535 13.73 -14.66 14.78
CA PRO A 535 14.50 -14.17 15.93
C PRO A 535 15.88 -14.83 16.05
N SER A 536 16.85 -14.16 16.66
CA SER A 536 18.17 -14.73 16.94
C SER A 536 18.14 -15.73 18.13
N PRO A 537 18.97 -16.79 18.10
CA PRO A 537 19.72 -17.30 16.93
C PRO A 537 18.72 -17.68 15.83
N HIS A 538 18.99 -17.46 14.54
CA HIS A 538 18.00 -17.74 13.48
C HIS A 538 17.61 -19.23 13.41
N LEU A 539 16.46 -19.53 12.78
CA LEU A 539 16.01 -20.91 12.55
C LEU A 539 17.10 -21.70 11.79
N PRO A 540 17.61 -22.84 12.30
CA PRO A 540 18.82 -23.47 11.79
C PRO A 540 18.53 -24.35 10.57
N TYR A 541 18.35 -23.71 9.41
CA TYR A 541 18.25 -24.41 8.13
C TYR A 541 19.51 -25.23 7.85
N PHE A 542 19.33 -26.38 7.19
CA PHE A 542 20.39 -27.33 6.79
C PHE A 542 21.17 -27.98 7.95
N GLN A 543 20.73 -27.83 9.20
CA GLN A 543 21.35 -28.48 10.37
C GLN A 543 20.54 -29.71 10.86
N GLY A 544 19.58 -30.17 10.07
CA GLY A 544 18.73 -31.34 10.36
C GLY A 544 17.56 -31.06 11.31
N THR A 545 16.72 -32.08 11.49
CA THR A 545 15.43 -31.97 12.18
C THR A 545 15.56 -31.67 13.68
N GLN A 546 16.55 -32.25 14.37
CA GLN A 546 16.73 -32.02 15.81
C GLN A 546 17.13 -30.57 16.13
N ALA A 547 17.97 -29.95 15.29
CA ALA A 547 18.34 -28.54 15.47
C ALA A 547 17.13 -27.62 15.33
N LYS A 548 16.28 -27.85 14.33
CA LYS A 548 15.01 -27.10 14.14
C LYS A 548 14.04 -27.33 15.29
N LEU A 549 13.86 -28.56 15.76
CA LEU A 549 13.01 -28.85 16.93
C LEU A 549 13.51 -28.15 18.19
N ALA A 550 14.81 -28.24 18.48
CA ALA A 550 15.41 -27.58 19.64
C ALA A 550 15.23 -26.06 19.57
N TRP A 551 15.39 -25.48 18.37
CA TRP A 551 15.13 -24.07 18.13
C TRP A 551 13.67 -23.69 18.36
N LEU A 552 12.73 -24.42 17.77
CA LEU A 552 11.30 -24.13 17.90
C LEU A 552 10.86 -24.17 19.37
N ARG A 553 11.32 -25.18 20.12
CA ARG A 553 11.07 -25.30 21.56
C ARG A 553 11.71 -24.15 22.35
N SER A 554 12.94 -23.74 22.02
CA SER A 554 13.61 -22.62 22.72
C SER A 554 12.93 -21.27 22.45
N GLN A 555 12.27 -21.12 21.29
CA GLN A 555 11.42 -19.98 20.98
C GLN A 555 10.00 -20.10 21.57
N GLY A 556 9.71 -21.17 22.32
CA GLY A 556 8.44 -21.41 22.99
C GLY A 556 7.32 -21.93 22.08
N PHE A 557 7.61 -22.37 20.86
CA PHE A 557 6.60 -23.03 20.02
C PHE A 557 6.24 -24.38 20.63
N THR A 558 4.94 -24.67 20.61
CA THR A 558 4.36 -25.91 21.16
C THR A 558 3.70 -26.75 20.07
N TYR A 559 3.35 -26.11 18.94
CA TYR A 559 2.73 -26.77 17.80
C TYR A 559 3.32 -26.27 16.48
N ILE A 560 3.29 -27.13 15.48
CA ILE A 560 3.48 -26.80 14.08
C ILE A 560 2.22 -27.20 13.32
N VAL A 561 1.77 -26.34 12.42
CA VAL A 561 0.81 -26.73 11.38
C VAL A 561 1.48 -26.52 10.05
N ALA A 562 1.64 -27.58 9.27
CA ALA A 562 2.23 -27.52 7.94
C ALA A 562 1.24 -28.11 6.93
N VAL A 563 1.21 -27.57 5.72
CA VAL A 563 0.57 -28.25 4.60
C VAL A 563 1.50 -29.35 4.09
N ASP A 564 0.94 -30.49 3.70
CA ASP A 564 1.68 -31.54 3.03
C ASP A 564 2.28 -30.97 1.74
N PRO A 565 3.61 -31.04 1.54
CA PRO A 565 4.25 -30.46 0.36
C PRO A 565 3.76 -31.03 -0.98
N GLY A 566 3.16 -32.23 -0.99
CA GLY A 566 2.52 -32.81 -2.19
C GLY A 566 1.09 -32.32 -2.43
N ALA A 567 0.45 -31.72 -1.43
CA ALA A 567 -0.94 -31.25 -1.50
C ALA A 567 -1.08 -29.72 -1.53
N SER A 568 -0.02 -28.97 -1.20
CA SER A 568 -0.01 -27.50 -1.31
C SER A 568 -0.29 -27.08 -2.75
N PHE A 569 -1.13 -26.07 -2.92
CA PHE A 569 -1.42 -25.47 -4.24
C PHE A 569 -0.54 -24.24 -4.53
N CYS A 570 0.43 -23.95 -3.66
CA CYS A 570 1.07 -22.64 -3.56
C CYS A 570 2.57 -22.78 -3.21
N LEU A 571 3.03 -22.00 -2.24
CA LEU A 571 4.41 -21.73 -1.87
C LEU A 571 5.07 -22.97 -1.28
N TYR A 572 4.28 -23.78 -0.58
CA TYR A 572 4.73 -24.99 0.07
C TYR A 572 4.64 -26.22 -0.83
N ASN A 573 4.49 -26.07 -2.15
CA ASN A 573 4.45 -27.18 -3.09
C ASN A 573 5.87 -27.67 -3.46
N ALA A 574 6.16 -28.94 -3.18
CA ALA A 574 7.49 -29.52 -3.40
C ALA A 574 7.93 -29.55 -4.87
N ASP A 575 7.02 -29.82 -5.80
CA ASP A 575 7.32 -29.85 -7.23
C ASP A 575 7.61 -28.44 -7.75
N HIS A 576 6.84 -27.45 -7.29
CA HIS A 576 7.07 -26.05 -7.60
C HIS A 576 8.45 -25.58 -7.12
N GLN A 577 8.79 -25.87 -5.86
CA GLN A 577 10.08 -25.52 -5.28
C GLN A 577 11.25 -26.26 -5.98
N THR A 578 11.05 -27.50 -6.41
CA THR A 578 12.05 -28.24 -7.19
C THR A 578 12.30 -27.58 -8.55
N GLN A 579 11.25 -27.12 -9.22
CA GLN A 579 11.37 -26.35 -10.48
C GLN A 579 12.01 -24.98 -10.26
N GLU A 580 11.72 -24.30 -9.16
CA GLU A 580 12.37 -23.04 -8.77
C GLU A 580 13.87 -23.23 -8.54
N ARG A 581 14.29 -24.30 -7.84
CA ARG A 581 15.71 -24.67 -7.65
C ARG A 581 16.44 -24.88 -8.99
N GLN A 582 15.75 -25.33 -10.02
CA GLN A 582 16.29 -25.48 -11.38
C GLN A 582 16.35 -24.15 -12.16
N GLY A 583 15.88 -23.04 -11.57
CA GLY A 583 15.92 -21.70 -12.15
C GLY A 583 14.73 -21.35 -13.04
N LYS A 584 13.68 -22.19 -13.08
CA LYS A 584 12.54 -22.03 -14.02
C LYS A 584 11.85 -20.67 -13.92
N TYR A 585 11.73 -20.12 -12.71
CA TYR A 585 10.99 -18.88 -12.44
C TYR A 585 11.90 -17.71 -12.07
N GLY A 586 13.22 -17.86 -12.25
CA GLY A 586 14.21 -16.82 -12.01
C GLY A 586 15.07 -17.07 -10.76
N ARG A 587 16.17 -16.33 -10.68
CA ARG A 587 17.25 -16.58 -9.70
C ARG A 587 16.86 -16.28 -8.25
N ALA A 588 15.97 -15.31 -8.01
CA ALA A 588 15.49 -15.04 -6.65
C ALA A 588 14.80 -16.26 -6.03
N LEU A 589 13.83 -16.82 -6.75
CA LEU A 589 13.10 -18.01 -6.33
C LEU A 589 14.02 -19.24 -6.27
N GLN A 590 14.97 -19.35 -7.20
CA GLN A 590 16.02 -20.38 -7.15
C GLN A 590 16.83 -20.36 -5.85
N VAL A 591 17.11 -19.17 -5.31
CA VAL A 591 17.87 -19.00 -4.06
C VAL A 591 17.00 -19.30 -2.84
N TRP A 592 15.68 -19.14 -2.93
CA TRP A 592 14.73 -19.44 -1.85
C TRP A 592 14.44 -20.94 -1.76
N ALA A 593 14.32 -21.61 -2.90
CA ALA A 593 13.87 -22.99 -2.98
C ALA A 593 14.61 -23.99 -2.08
N PRO A 594 15.96 -23.94 -1.90
CA PRO A 594 16.65 -24.83 -0.98
C PRO A 594 16.13 -24.76 0.46
N TYR A 595 15.72 -23.59 0.93
CA TYR A 595 15.19 -23.41 2.28
C TYR A 595 13.79 -24.03 2.44
N TYR A 596 12.94 -23.92 1.43
CA TYR A 596 11.65 -24.61 1.42
C TYR A 596 11.82 -26.13 1.36
N LEU A 597 12.71 -26.64 0.51
CA LEU A 597 12.98 -28.07 0.42
C LEU A 597 13.53 -28.63 1.75
N ASP A 598 14.45 -27.91 2.41
CA ASP A 598 14.93 -28.27 3.76
C ASP A 598 13.84 -28.18 4.84
N TRP A 599 12.85 -27.30 4.67
CA TRP A 599 11.64 -27.28 5.50
C TRP A 599 10.71 -28.48 5.22
N PHE A 600 10.56 -28.90 3.97
CA PHE A 600 9.74 -30.06 3.61
C PHE A 600 10.34 -31.36 4.13
N ASP A 601 11.67 -31.50 4.08
CA ASP A 601 12.38 -32.62 4.71
C ASP A 601 12.09 -32.68 6.20
N PHE A 602 12.15 -31.53 6.88
CA PHE A 602 11.78 -31.41 8.29
C PHE A 602 10.32 -31.81 8.55
N VAL A 603 9.35 -31.29 7.78
CA VAL A 603 7.92 -31.63 7.91
C VAL A 603 7.69 -33.13 7.73
N ARG A 604 8.34 -33.75 6.75
CA ARG A 604 8.27 -35.19 6.51
C ARG A 604 8.79 -35.98 7.71
N ASP A 605 9.94 -35.59 8.27
CA ASP A 605 10.51 -36.24 9.46
C ASP A 605 9.55 -36.15 10.67
N VAL A 606 9.06 -34.95 10.99
CA VAL A 606 8.18 -34.77 12.17
C VAL A 606 6.75 -35.30 11.94
N SER A 607 6.38 -35.62 10.70
CA SER A 607 5.15 -36.36 10.40
C SER A 607 5.27 -37.85 10.72
N ASN A 608 6.47 -38.37 10.97
CA ASN A 608 6.67 -39.74 11.44
C ASN A 608 6.31 -39.83 12.94
N PRO A 609 5.34 -40.67 13.33
CA PRO A 609 4.94 -40.84 14.74
C PRO A 609 6.08 -41.30 15.66
N ALA A 610 7.15 -41.89 15.11
CA ALA A 610 8.33 -42.27 15.87
C ALA A 610 9.19 -41.05 16.31
N ILE A 611 9.01 -39.89 15.68
CA ILE A 611 9.78 -38.67 15.94
C ILE A 611 8.96 -37.65 16.74
N ALA A 612 7.69 -37.46 16.38
CA ALA A 612 6.81 -36.51 17.05
C ALA A 612 5.34 -36.97 17.05
N HIS A 613 4.56 -36.46 18.00
CA HIS A 613 3.12 -36.67 18.03
C HIS A 613 2.47 -35.81 16.94
N SER A 614 2.19 -36.42 15.79
CA SER A 614 1.57 -35.77 14.64
C SER A 614 0.24 -36.41 14.26
N SER A 615 -0.63 -35.60 13.66
CA SER A 615 -1.92 -35.98 13.12
C SER A 615 -2.11 -35.33 11.74
N ARG A 616 -2.76 -36.05 10.84
CA ARG A 616 -3.10 -35.57 9.48
C ARG A 616 -4.57 -35.21 9.41
N VAL A 617 -4.87 -34.07 8.80
CA VAL A 617 -6.22 -33.53 8.60
C VAL A 617 -6.32 -33.02 7.17
N GLY A 618 -6.83 -33.84 6.26
CA GLY A 618 -6.83 -33.52 4.83
C GLY A 618 -5.41 -33.27 4.33
N SER A 619 -5.18 -32.09 3.75
CA SER A 619 -3.87 -31.62 3.29
C SER A 619 -2.93 -31.15 4.41
N LEU A 620 -3.41 -31.01 5.64
CA LEU A 620 -2.65 -30.43 6.75
C LEU A 620 -2.05 -31.50 7.68
N ILE A 621 -0.89 -31.17 8.25
CA ILE A 621 -0.16 -31.94 9.24
C ILE A 621 -0.06 -31.07 10.50
N VAL A 622 -0.64 -31.55 11.61
CA VAL A 622 -0.55 -30.91 12.93
C VAL A 622 0.47 -31.69 13.75
N VAL A 623 1.48 -31.02 14.28
CA VAL A 623 2.57 -31.62 15.06
C VAL A 623 2.62 -30.96 16.43
N ARG A 624 2.66 -31.76 17.49
CA ARG A 624 2.92 -31.31 18.86
C ARG A 624 4.42 -31.46 19.18
N LEU A 625 5.04 -30.39 19.67
CA LEU A 625 6.48 -30.30 19.94
C LEU A 625 6.89 -30.76 21.34
#